data_AF-A0A954WI84-F1
#
_entry.id   AF-A0A954WI84-F1
#
_cell.length_a   1.000
_cell.length_b   1.000
_cell.length_c   1.000
_cell.angle_alpha   90.00
_cell.angle_beta   90.00
_cell.angle_gamma   90.00
#
_symmetry.space_group_name_H-M   'P 1'
#
loop_
_entity.id
_entity.type
_entity.pdbx_description
1 polymer ?
#
loop_
_entity_poly.entity_id
_entity_poly.type
_entity_poly.pdbx_seq_one_letter_code
_entity_poly.pdbx_strand_id
1 'polypeptide(L)' 'MLNELPRYDRSLSYEDNYQQAPDPVELDVPPVPGPAEDGRWRFCGLPVDSPLGIPAGPLLNGRWCLYYASLGFDVLTYKT' A
#
# COMPACT_ATOMS: atom_id res chain seq x y z
N MET A 1 4.73 8.41 20.42
CA MET A 1 5.75 8.39 19.34
C MET A 1 5.01 7.96 18.10
N LEU A 2 5.16 8.66 16.97
CA LEU A 2 4.72 8.09 15.70
C LEU A 2 5.54 6.81 15.52
N ASN A 3 4.90 5.64 15.59
CA ASN A 3 5.56 4.42 15.14
C ASN A 3 5.98 4.68 13.70
N GLU A 4 7.29 4.70 13.43
CA GLU A 4 7.76 4.84 12.05
C GLU A 4 7.22 3.65 11.27
N LEU A 5 6.38 3.92 10.27
CA LEU A 5 5.89 2.91 9.33
C LEU A 5 7.07 2.46 8.46
N PRO A 6 7.49 1.19 8.51
CA PRO A 6 8.58 0.71 7.68
C PRO A 6 8.29 0.90 6.17
N ARG A 7 9.36 0.99 5.38
CA ARG A 7 9.33 1.18 3.92
C ARG A 7 10.58 0.58 3.31
N TYR A 8 10.59 0.38 1.99
CA TYR A 8 11.78 -0.06 1.28
C TYR A 8 12.98 0.82 1.66
N ASP A 9 14.05 0.19 2.11
CA ASP A 9 15.29 0.87 2.51
C ASP A 9 16.36 0.69 1.41
N ARG A 10 16.76 1.82 0.82
CA ARG A 10 17.76 1.86 -0.25
C ARG A 10 19.18 1.61 0.24
N SER A 11 19.41 1.63 1.55
CA SER A 11 20.69 1.28 2.16
C SER A 11 20.87 -0.22 2.36
N LEU A 12 19.78 -0.99 2.31
CA LEU A 12 19.78 -2.45 2.40
C LEU A 12 19.87 -3.11 1.01
N SER A 13 20.29 -4.38 0.99
CA SER A 13 20.26 -5.16 -0.25
C SER A 13 18.82 -5.45 -0.70
N TYR A 14 18.66 -5.85 -1.96
CA TYR A 14 17.36 -6.32 -2.45
C TYR A 14 16.87 -7.52 -1.62
N GLU A 15 17.75 -8.48 -1.35
CA GLU A 15 17.44 -9.69 -0.58
C GLU A 15 16.99 -9.33 0.84
N ASP A 16 17.70 -8.41 1.50
CA ASP A 16 17.34 -7.96 2.84
C ASP A 16 15.95 -7.33 2.86
N ASN A 17 15.64 -6.43 1.93
CA ASN A 17 14.29 -5.86 1.81
C ASN A 17 13.24 -6.92 1.47
N TYR A 18 13.59 -7.92 0.65
CA TYR A 18 12.68 -8.98 0.25
C TYR A 18 12.27 -9.83 1.45
N GLN A 19 13.24 -10.22 2.29
CA GLN A 19 13.01 -11.06 3.47
C GLN A 19 12.37 -10.30 4.63
N GLN A 20 12.68 -9.01 4.78
CA GLN A 20 12.25 -8.17 5.91
C GLN A 20 10.98 -7.34 5.59
N ALA A 21 10.11 -7.86 4.74
CA ALA A 21 8.81 -7.25 4.51
C ALA A 21 8.04 -7.12 5.85
N PRO A 22 7.47 -5.95 6.18
CA PRO A 22 6.75 -5.77 7.44
C PRO A 22 5.47 -6.60 7.46
N ASP A 23 4.97 -6.88 8.66
CA ASP A 23 3.66 -7.48 8.83
C ASP A 23 2.56 -6.43 8.63
N PRO A 24 1.37 -6.83 8.13
CA PRO A 24 0.20 -5.96 8.07
C PRO A 24 -0.14 -5.36 9.44
N VAL A 25 -0.63 -4.13 9.46
CA VAL A 25 -1.00 -3.41 10.67
C VAL A 25 -2.50 -3.13 10.69
N GLU A 26 -3.06 -3.01 11.89
CA GLU A 26 -4.41 -2.48 12.07
C GLU A 26 -4.32 -0.98 12.31
N LEU A 27 -4.88 -0.19 11.40
CA LEU A 27 -4.96 1.26 11.49
C LEU A 27 -6.39 1.73 11.29
N ASP A 28 -6.79 2.73 12.06
CA ASP A 28 -7.99 3.50 11.76
C ASP A 28 -7.69 4.43 10.58
N VAL A 29 -7.96 3.96 9.37
CA VAL A 29 -7.73 4.70 8.13
C VAL A 29 -8.90 5.66 7.92
N PRO A 30 -8.66 6.98 7.89
CA PRO A 30 -9.74 7.93 7.67
C PRO A 30 -10.34 7.74 6.27
N PRO A 31 -11.66 7.86 6.10
CA PRO A 31 -12.29 7.76 4.79
C PRO A 31 -11.78 8.85 3.86
N VAL A 32 -11.60 8.52 2.57
CA VAL A 32 -11.19 9.46 1.51
C VAL A 32 -12.34 9.62 0.51
N PRO A 33 -13.24 10.61 0.70
CA PRO A 33 -14.42 10.75 -0.13
C PRO A 33 -14.06 10.85 -1.62
N GLY A 34 -14.62 9.94 -2.41
CA GLY A 34 -14.48 9.91 -3.85
C GLY A 34 -15.55 10.74 -4.57
N PRO A 35 -15.32 11.06 -5.85
CA PRO A 35 -16.19 11.94 -6.63
C PRO A 35 -17.47 11.26 -7.15
N ALA A 36 -17.60 9.93 -7.01
CA ALA A 36 -18.80 9.21 -7.44
C ALA A 36 -19.96 9.39 -6.45
N GLU A 37 -21.20 9.14 -6.91
CA GLU A 37 -22.41 9.26 -6.08
C GLU A 37 -22.40 8.33 -4.85
N ASP A 38 -21.72 7.18 -4.95
CA ASP A 38 -21.52 6.24 -3.85
C ASP A 38 -20.34 6.62 -2.94
N GLY A 39 -19.72 7.78 -3.16
CA GLY A 39 -18.61 8.31 -2.37
C GLY A 39 -17.28 7.60 -2.61
N ARG A 40 -17.17 6.73 -3.63
CA ARG A 40 -15.93 5.98 -3.93
C ARG A 40 -15.16 6.55 -5.11
N TRP A 41 -13.89 6.14 -5.18
CA TRP A 41 -13.04 6.36 -6.33
C TRP A 41 -13.22 5.22 -7.35
N ARG A 42 -12.75 5.44 -8.58
CA ARG A 42 -12.76 4.42 -9.64
C ARG A 42 -11.38 4.29 -10.24
N PHE A 43 -10.87 3.06 -10.31
CA PHE A 43 -9.63 2.73 -11.01
C PHE A 43 -9.92 1.60 -12.01
N CYS A 44 -9.62 1.84 -13.28
CA CYS A 44 -9.95 0.90 -14.37
C CYS A 44 -11.42 0.42 -14.39
N GLY A 45 -12.36 1.28 -13.97
CA GLY A 45 -13.79 0.98 -13.89
C GLY A 45 -14.24 0.25 -12.62
N LEU A 46 -13.31 -0.20 -11.78
CA LEU A 46 -13.58 -0.84 -10.50
C LEU A 46 -13.60 0.19 -9.36
N PRO A 47 -14.48 0.03 -8.35
CA PRO A 47 -14.48 0.91 -7.20
C PRO A 47 -13.28 0.66 -6.29
N VAL A 48 -12.74 1.73 -5.72
CA VAL A 48 -11.67 1.72 -4.71
C VAL A 48 -11.96 2.76 -3.63
N ASP A 49 -11.52 2.53 -2.39
CA ASP A 49 -11.86 3.39 -1.25
C ASP A 49 -10.96 4.65 -1.17
N SER A 50 -9.79 4.61 -1.81
CA SER A 50 -8.83 5.71 -1.94
C SER A 50 -8.26 5.79 -3.36
N PRO A 51 -7.87 6.98 -3.86
CA PRO A 51 -7.18 7.10 -5.15
C PRO A 51 -5.67 6.81 -5.02
N LEU A 52 -5.19 6.54 -3.81
CA LEU A 52 -3.77 6.39 -3.52
C LEU A 52 -3.29 4.99 -3.88
N GLY A 53 -2.13 4.93 -4.53
CA GLY A 53 -1.49 3.68 -4.93
C GLY A 53 0.00 3.65 -4.65
N ILE A 54 0.55 2.44 -4.68
CA ILE A 54 1.98 2.17 -4.51
C ILE A 54 2.54 1.59 -5.82
N PRO A 55 3.62 2.17 -6.37
CA PRO A 55 4.26 1.65 -7.58
C PRO A 55 4.98 0.32 -7.30
N ALA A 56 5.32 -0.43 -8.36
CA ALA A 56 5.91 -1.77 -8.23
C ALA A 56 7.27 -1.85 -7.54
N GLY A 57 8.09 -0.79 -7.63
CA GLY A 57 9.44 -0.77 -7.07
C GLY A 57 9.54 -1.28 -5.63
N PRO A 58 8.82 -0.69 -4.65
CA PRO A 58 8.81 -1.15 -3.26
C PRO A 58 8.03 -2.46 -3.00
N LEU A 59 7.23 -2.95 -3.95
CA LEU A 59 6.35 -4.12 -3.75
C LEU A 59 7.04 -5.41 -4.17
N LEU A 60 8.06 -5.80 -3.41
CA LEU A 60 8.97 -6.90 -3.81
C LEU A 60 8.29 -8.28 -3.81
N ASN A 61 7.29 -8.48 -2.96
CA ASN A 61 6.55 -9.72 -2.83
C ASN A 61 5.15 -9.47 -2.24
N GLY A 62 4.35 -10.53 -2.10
CA GLY A 62 3.00 -10.43 -1.54
C GLY A 62 2.94 -9.85 -0.13
N ARG A 63 3.99 -10.01 0.69
CA ARG A 63 4.03 -9.44 2.06
C ARG A 63 4.08 -7.92 2.01
N TRP A 64 4.91 -7.36 1.11
CA TRP A 64 4.92 -5.91 0.87
C TRP A 64 3.57 -5.38 0.36
N CYS A 65 2.88 -6.12 -0.52
CA CYS A 65 1.53 -5.75 -0.96
C CYS A 65 0.54 -5.72 0.21
N LEU A 66 0.50 -6.77 1.03
CA LEU A 66 -0.42 -6.85 2.18
C LEU A 66 -0.13 -5.76 3.22
N TYR A 67 1.14 -5.47 3.47
CA TYR A 67 1.53 -4.39 4.35
C TYR A 67 1.01 -3.04 3.85
N TYR A 68 1.28 -2.66 2.59
CA TYR A 68 0.77 -1.39 2.06
C TYR A 68 -0.75 -1.35 1.93
N ALA A 69 -1.43 -2.47 1.67
CA ALA A 69 -2.90 -2.54 1.73
C ALA A 69 -3.40 -2.18 3.14
N SER A 70 -2.75 -2.70 4.18
CA SER A 70 -3.10 -2.44 5.57
C SER A 70 -2.88 -0.98 6.02
N LEU A 71 -2.10 -0.22 5.25
CA LEU A 71 -1.92 1.22 5.45
C LEU A 71 -3.01 2.07 4.77
N GLY A 72 -3.96 1.46 4.05
CA GLY A 72 -5.04 2.15 3.35
C GLY A 72 -4.75 2.52 1.89
N PHE A 73 -3.77 1.87 1.23
CA PHE A 73 -3.56 2.01 -0.21
C PHE A 73 -4.38 0.97 -0.98
N ASP A 74 -5.23 1.43 -1.91
CA ASP A 74 -6.10 0.55 -2.69
C ASP A 74 -5.49 0.08 -4.02
N VAL A 75 -4.58 0.87 -4.60
CA VAL A 75 -3.99 0.55 -5.92
C VAL A 75 -2.55 0.07 -5.76
N LEU A 76 -2.37 -1.25 -5.69
CA LEU A 76 -1.08 -1.89 -5.49
C LEU A 76 -0.56 -2.52 -6.79
N THR A 77 0.47 -1.91 -7.38
CA THR A 77 1.06 -2.41 -8.63
C THR A 77 2.10 -3.48 -8.29
N TYR A 78 1.75 -4.76 -8.29
CA TYR A 78 2.72 -5.82 -8.03
C TYR A 78 3.48 -6.23 -9.29
N LYS A 79 4.81 -6.37 -9.15
CA LYS A 79 5.73 -6.93 -10.15
C LYS A 79 5.92 -6.06 -11.42
N THR A 80 7.07 -6.21 -12.07
CA THR A 80 7.34 -5.82 -13.46
C THR A 80 7.47 -7.05 -14.34
#